data_AF-A0A1S9RX27-F1
#
_entry.id   AF-A0A1S9RX27-F1
#
_cell.length_a   1.000
_cell.length_b   1.000
_cell.length_c   1.000
_cell.angle_alpha   90.00
_cell.angle_beta   90.00
_cell.angle_gamma   90.00
#
_symmetry.space_group_name_H-M   'P 1'
#
loop_
_entity.id
_entity.type
_entity.pdbx_description
1 polymer ?
#
loop_
_entity_poly.entity_id
_entity_poly.type
_entity_poly.pdbx_seq_one_letter_code
_entity_poly.pdbx_strand_id
1 'polypeptide(L)'
;MPPRNLQISTESAISSISSPPDFSPQTLFSAAGFQSESEFTAFVLTTLEERHRPASLESDSYFVDVPRDWGKVVFFAVEQSCEFRILRKTWNAVAQILRFRMPNPGHTCVQSWLGACKEDWLFTGAPTQTKMTSLNVVTGISLELPHSLYSSSVKEPDATIFPDGYDLRPANAFEAGWSETADGLDADAEMLL
;
A
#
# COMPACT_ATOMS: atom_id res chain seq x y z
N MET A 1 -9.57 -20.43 65.60
CA MET A 1 -9.59 -19.77 64.27
C MET A 1 -8.91 -20.71 63.28
N PRO A 2 -9.63 -21.25 62.29
CA PRO A 2 -9.09 -22.17 61.30
C PRO A 2 -8.46 -21.42 60.10
N PRO A 3 -7.49 -22.01 59.38
CA PRO A 3 -6.93 -21.40 58.18
C PRO A 3 -7.89 -21.56 56.98
N ARG A 4 -8.05 -20.47 56.21
CA ARG A 4 -8.78 -20.43 54.94
C ARG A 4 -8.03 -21.26 53.88
N ASN A 5 -8.69 -22.30 53.37
CA ASN A 5 -8.31 -22.96 52.12
C ASN A 5 -8.47 -21.96 50.95
N LEU A 6 -7.37 -21.64 50.28
CA LEU A 6 -7.38 -21.04 48.94
C LEU A 6 -7.61 -22.17 47.93
N GLN A 7 -8.81 -22.25 47.36
CA GLN A 7 -9.05 -23.02 46.14
C GLN A 7 -8.31 -22.33 44.99
N ILE A 8 -7.28 -23.01 44.46
CA ILE A 8 -6.66 -22.66 43.20
C ILE A 8 -7.61 -23.17 42.11
N SER A 9 -8.36 -22.26 41.49
CA SER A 9 -9.11 -22.54 40.26
C SER A 9 -8.11 -22.60 39.12
N THR A 10 -7.91 -23.78 38.54
CA THR A 10 -7.24 -23.97 37.27
C THR A 10 -8.16 -23.51 36.14
N GLU A 11 -8.05 -22.25 35.73
CA GLU A 11 -8.57 -21.82 34.44
C GLU A 11 -7.68 -22.39 33.34
N SER A 12 -8.23 -23.40 32.68
CA SER A 12 -7.69 -23.98 31.46
C SER A 12 -7.66 -22.89 30.39
N ALA A 13 -6.46 -22.53 29.92
CA ALA A 13 -6.27 -21.63 28.80
C ALA A 13 -6.83 -22.29 27.53
N ILE A 14 -8.11 -22.04 27.26
CA ILE A 14 -8.70 -22.31 25.95
C ILE A 14 -8.03 -21.33 25.00
N SER A 15 -7.11 -21.87 24.20
CA SER A 15 -6.58 -21.23 23.00
C SER A 15 -7.76 -20.70 22.19
N SER A 16 -7.94 -19.38 22.23
CA SER A 16 -8.79 -18.68 21.28
C SER A 16 -8.11 -18.82 19.93
N ILE A 17 -8.52 -19.84 19.17
CA ILE A 17 -8.30 -19.90 17.73
C ILE A 17 -8.91 -18.61 17.20
N SER A 18 -8.05 -17.67 16.79
CA SER A 18 -8.49 -16.46 16.13
C SER A 18 -9.29 -16.88 14.91
N SER A 19 -10.56 -16.48 14.86
CA SER A 19 -11.32 -16.48 13.62
C SER A 19 -10.46 -15.85 12.51
N PRO A 20 -10.51 -16.36 11.27
CA PRO A 20 -9.83 -15.70 10.16
C PRO A 20 -10.33 -14.25 10.12
N PRO A 21 -9.44 -13.26 9.96
CA PRO A 21 -9.86 -11.88 9.95
C PRO A 21 -10.77 -11.68 8.73
N ASP A 22 -11.99 -11.22 9.02
CA ASP A 22 -13.05 -10.97 8.06
C ASP A 22 -12.66 -9.71 7.27
N PHE A 23 -12.08 -9.93 6.09
CA PHE A 23 -11.63 -8.87 5.18
C PHE A 23 -12.40 -8.94 3.86
N SER A 24 -12.69 -7.77 3.28
CA SER A 24 -13.32 -7.56 1.98
C SER A 24 -12.84 -8.57 0.93
N PRO A 25 -13.69 -9.03 -0.01
CA PRO A 25 -13.31 -10.04 -0.99
C PRO A 25 -12.17 -9.52 -1.89
N GLN A 26 -10.94 -9.86 -1.52
CA GLN A 26 -9.77 -9.64 -2.36
C GLN A 26 -9.98 -10.41 -3.66
N THR A 27 -9.89 -9.74 -4.80
CA THR A 27 -9.95 -10.46 -6.07
C THR A 27 -8.54 -10.74 -6.54
N LEU A 28 -8.27 -12.03 -6.75
CA LEU A 28 -6.96 -12.56 -7.07
C LEU A 28 -7.00 -13.21 -8.46
N PHE A 29 -6.05 -12.84 -9.31
CA PHE A 29 -5.88 -13.34 -10.67
C PHE A 29 -4.45 -13.86 -10.82
N SER A 30 -4.24 -15.06 -11.36
CA SER A 30 -2.87 -15.59 -11.58
C SER A 30 -2.40 -15.35 -13.01
N ALA A 31 -1.14 -14.96 -13.17
CA ALA A 31 -0.49 -14.82 -14.47
C ALA A 31 -0.03 -16.16 -15.07
N ALA A 32 -0.06 -17.26 -14.30
CA ALA A 32 0.47 -18.56 -14.72
C ALA A 32 -0.20 -19.17 -15.96
N GLY A 33 -1.39 -18.70 -16.33
CA GLY A 33 -2.15 -19.16 -17.50
C GLY A 33 -1.84 -18.42 -18.81
N PHE A 34 -1.07 -17.32 -18.76
CA PHE A 34 -0.81 -16.46 -19.92
C PHE A 34 0.47 -16.88 -20.65
N GLN A 35 0.46 -16.82 -21.97
CA GLN A 35 1.58 -17.25 -22.80
C GLN A 35 2.59 -16.13 -23.06
N SER A 36 2.18 -14.88 -22.87
CA SER A 36 3.03 -13.71 -23.12
C SER A 36 2.68 -12.53 -22.22
N GLU A 37 3.67 -11.64 -22.04
CA GLU A 37 3.52 -10.37 -21.34
C GLU A 37 2.38 -9.54 -21.94
N SER A 38 2.31 -9.40 -23.26
CA SER A 38 1.31 -8.57 -23.91
C SER A 38 -0.13 -9.10 -23.73
N GLU A 39 -0.31 -10.43 -23.74
CA GLU A 39 -1.60 -11.06 -23.46
C GLU A 39 -2.05 -10.79 -22.02
N PHE A 40 -1.12 -10.92 -21.06
CA PHE A 40 -1.38 -10.64 -19.66
C PHE A 40 -1.65 -9.13 -19.43
N THR A 41 -0.86 -8.24 -20.03
CA THR A 41 -1.07 -6.79 -19.97
C THR A 41 -2.46 -6.41 -20.48
N ALA A 42 -2.90 -6.96 -21.61
CA ALA A 42 -4.24 -6.73 -22.14
C ALA A 42 -5.32 -7.22 -21.16
N PHE A 43 -5.14 -8.40 -20.58
CA PHE A 43 -6.04 -8.94 -19.57
C PHE A 43 -6.13 -8.05 -18.32
N VAL A 44 -5.01 -7.53 -17.81
CA VAL A 44 -4.99 -6.60 -16.67
C VAL A 44 -5.80 -5.35 -17.00
N LEU A 45 -5.56 -4.72 -18.15
CA LEU A 45 -6.27 -3.50 -18.56
C LEU A 45 -7.77 -3.73 -18.68
N THR A 46 -8.20 -4.80 -19.36
CA THR A 46 -9.63 -5.15 -19.46
C THR A 46 -10.25 -5.44 -18.10
N THR A 47 -9.55 -6.18 -17.23
CA THR A 47 -10.03 -6.46 -15.87
C THR A 47 -10.23 -5.17 -15.08
N LEU A 48 -9.30 -4.23 -15.17
CA LEU A 48 -9.41 -2.94 -14.50
C LEU A 48 -10.57 -2.11 -15.08
N GLU A 49 -10.76 -2.09 -16.40
CA GLU A 49 -11.86 -1.39 -17.06
C GLU A 49 -13.23 -1.89 -16.58
N GLU A 50 -13.43 -3.21 -16.57
CA GLU A 50 -14.68 -3.84 -16.15
C GLU A 50 -15.02 -3.53 -14.69
N ARG A 51 -14.00 -3.46 -13.84
CA ARG A 51 -14.13 -3.22 -12.39
C ARG A 51 -14.23 -1.75 -12.03
N HIS A 52 -13.66 -0.85 -12.84
CA HIS A 52 -13.69 0.58 -12.57
C HIS A 52 -15.07 1.21 -12.84
N ARG A 53 -16.05 0.44 -13.31
CA ARG A 53 -17.44 0.91 -13.46
C ARG A 53 -18.04 1.31 -12.09
N PRO A 54 -18.87 2.37 -12.01
CA PRO A 54 -19.22 3.06 -10.76
C PRO A 54 -20.01 2.27 -9.69
N ALA A 55 -20.22 0.97 -9.87
CA ALA A 55 -21.12 0.17 -9.05
C ALA A 55 -20.42 -0.78 -8.05
N SER A 56 -19.10 -0.94 -8.11
CA SER A 56 -18.39 -1.81 -7.14
C SER A 56 -17.54 -0.98 -6.19
N LEU A 57 -17.93 -0.98 -4.91
CA LEU A 57 -17.06 -0.54 -3.84
C LEU A 57 -15.82 -1.47 -3.80
N GLU A 58 -14.65 -0.84 -3.85
CA GLU A 58 -13.57 -1.11 -2.91
C GLU A 58 -13.04 -2.56 -2.83
N SER A 59 -12.66 -3.16 -3.95
CA SER A 59 -11.78 -4.33 -3.88
C SER A 59 -10.51 -4.11 -4.69
N ASP A 60 -9.39 -4.17 -3.99
CA ASP A 60 -8.06 -4.29 -4.56
C ASP A 60 -8.05 -5.45 -5.58
N SER A 61 -7.40 -5.21 -6.70
CA SER A 61 -7.14 -6.22 -7.72
C SER A 61 -5.71 -6.70 -7.55
N TYR A 62 -5.57 -7.97 -7.16
CA TYR A 62 -4.28 -8.64 -7.01
C TYR A 62 -4.04 -9.53 -8.21
N PHE A 63 -2.88 -9.35 -8.84
CA PHE A 63 -2.40 -10.25 -9.86
C PHE A 63 -1.14 -10.92 -9.34
N VAL A 64 -1.16 -12.24 -9.23
CA VAL A 64 -0.11 -13.07 -8.61
C VAL A 64 0.60 -13.93 -9.65
N ASP A 65 1.71 -14.55 -9.23
CA ASP A 65 2.56 -15.39 -10.09
C ASP A 65 3.08 -14.64 -11.33
N VAL A 66 3.20 -13.31 -11.23
CA VAL A 66 3.59 -12.46 -12.36
C VAL A 66 5.08 -12.66 -12.64
N PRO A 67 5.48 -13.10 -13.84
CA PRO A 67 6.89 -13.18 -14.21
C PRO A 67 7.61 -11.86 -13.96
N ARG A 68 8.82 -11.92 -13.39
CA ARG A 68 9.52 -10.73 -12.89
C ARG A 68 9.79 -9.68 -13.97
N ASP A 69 10.04 -10.14 -15.19
CA ASP A 69 10.27 -9.33 -16.38
C ASP A 69 8.99 -8.66 -16.91
N TRP A 70 7.80 -9.16 -16.54
CA TRP A 70 6.52 -8.60 -16.98
C TRP A 70 6.00 -7.53 -16.03
N GLY A 71 6.25 -7.68 -14.72
CA GLY A 71 5.61 -6.85 -13.70
C GLY A 71 5.78 -5.34 -13.90
N LYS A 72 7.01 -4.87 -14.16
CA LYS A 72 7.25 -3.45 -14.46
C LYS A 72 6.57 -3.00 -15.77
N VAL A 73 6.56 -3.85 -16.81
CA VAL A 73 5.95 -3.51 -18.10
C VAL A 73 4.45 -3.28 -17.93
N VAL A 74 3.76 -4.20 -17.26
CA VAL A 74 2.33 -4.10 -16.97
C VAL A 74 2.04 -2.89 -16.08
N PHE A 75 2.85 -2.65 -15.03
CA PHE A 75 2.72 -1.49 -14.16
C PHE A 75 2.73 -0.18 -14.97
N PHE A 76 3.73 -0.01 -15.85
CA PHE A 76 3.86 1.20 -16.66
C PHE A 76 2.79 1.31 -17.75
N ALA A 77 2.31 0.18 -18.29
CA ALA A 77 1.18 0.19 -19.23
C ALA A 77 -0.08 0.75 -18.56
N VAL A 78 -0.37 0.37 -17.31
CA VAL A 78 -1.48 0.93 -16.54
C VAL A 78 -1.25 2.40 -16.20
N GLU A 79 -0.03 2.80 -15.81
CA GLU A 79 0.30 4.21 -15.53
C GLU A 79 0.14 5.13 -16.75
N GLN A 80 0.42 4.61 -17.95
CA GLN A 80 0.25 5.35 -19.20
C GLN A 80 -1.23 5.52 -19.59
N SER A 81 -2.13 4.63 -19.14
CA SER A 81 -3.56 4.76 -19.35
C SER A 81 -4.14 5.92 -18.55
N CYS A 82 -4.73 6.91 -19.22
CA CYS A 82 -5.34 8.07 -18.57
C CYS A 82 -6.47 7.70 -17.60
N GLU A 83 -7.21 6.65 -17.92
CA GLU A 83 -8.35 6.16 -17.13
C GLU A 83 -7.90 5.54 -15.80
N PHE A 84 -6.72 4.93 -15.79
CA PHE A 84 -6.22 4.17 -14.63
C PHE A 84 -5.19 4.93 -13.80
N ARG A 85 -4.83 6.18 -14.17
CA ARG A 85 -3.93 7.03 -13.38
C ARG A 85 -4.40 7.30 -11.95
N ILE A 86 -5.70 7.19 -11.71
CA ILE A 86 -6.28 7.38 -10.38
C ILE A 86 -5.99 6.20 -9.43
N LEU A 87 -5.63 5.03 -9.97
CA LEU A 87 -5.34 3.85 -9.15
C LEU A 87 -4.00 4.02 -8.44
N ARG A 88 -3.93 3.60 -7.17
CA ARG A 88 -2.62 3.32 -6.56
C ARG A 88 -2.12 1.98 -7.06
N LYS A 89 -0.83 1.96 -7.38
CA LYS A 89 -0.17 0.82 -8.02
C LYS A 89 0.95 0.30 -7.13
N THR A 90 1.14 -1.01 -7.12
CA THR A 90 2.30 -1.65 -6.49
C THR A 90 2.71 -2.85 -7.31
N TRP A 91 4.00 -2.94 -7.60
CA TRP A 91 4.67 -4.10 -8.15
C TRP A 91 5.67 -4.61 -7.13
N ASN A 92 5.42 -5.80 -6.56
CA ASN A 92 6.36 -6.50 -5.69
C ASN A 92 7.08 -7.59 -6.48
N ALA A 93 8.32 -7.35 -6.89
CA ALA A 93 9.10 -8.32 -7.66
C ALA A 93 9.55 -9.56 -6.85
N VAL A 94 9.65 -9.42 -5.53
CA VAL A 94 10.02 -10.52 -4.63
C VAL A 94 8.86 -11.50 -4.52
N ALA A 95 7.68 -10.99 -4.20
CA ALA A 95 6.45 -11.78 -4.08
C ALA A 95 5.80 -12.12 -5.44
N GLN A 96 6.23 -11.46 -6.53
CA GLN A 96 5.64 -11.58 -7.87
C GLN A 96 4.16 -11.18 -7.91
N ILE A 97 3.84 -10.06 -7.24
CA ILE A 97 2.47 -9.55 -7.10
C ILE A 97 2.36 -8.14 -7.67
N LEU A 98 1.42 -7.94 -8.60
CA LEU A 98 0.90 -6.62 -8.98
C LEU A 98 -0.39 -6.36 -8.21
N ARG A 99 -0.51 -5.16 -7.65
CA ARG A 99 -1.69 -4.69 -6.92
C ARG A 99 -2.14 -3.36 -7.49
N PHE A 100 -3.42 -3.28 -7.80
CA PHE A 100 -4.08 -2.06 -8.23
C PHE A 100 -5.27 -1.79 -7.32
N ARG A 101 -5.41 -0.54 -6.88
CA ARG A 101 -6.48 -0.17 -5.96
C ARG A 101 -7.02 1.21 -6.25
N MET A 102 -8.31 1.39 -5.99
CA MET A 102 -8.93 2.70 -5.94
C MET A 102 -8.60 3.37 -4.60
N PRO A 103 -8.02 4.58 -4.59
CA PRO A 103 -7.95 5.38 -3.38
C PRO A 103 -9.38 5.60 -2.84
N ASN A 104 -9.54 5.44 -1.53
CA ASN A 104 -10.77 5.73 -0.80
C ASN A 104 -10.49 6.81 0.25
N PRO A 105 -11.51 7.32 0.98
CA PRO A 105 -11.30 8.33 2.01
C PRO A 105 -10.29 7.93 3.10
N GLY A 106 -10.16 6.62 3.38
CA GLY A 106 -9.15 6.08 4.30
C GLY A 106 -7.72 6.33 3.81
N HIS A 107 -7.44 6.10 2.53
CA HIS A 107 -6.14 6.39 1.93
C HIS A 107 -5.82 7.89 1.90
N THR A 108 -6.82 8.70 1.51
CA THR A 108 -6.60 10.14 1.35
C THR A 108 -6.52 10.89 2.67
N CYS A 109 -6.91 10.26 3.79
CA CYS A 109 -6.84 10.88 5.12
C CYS A 109 -5.41 11.29 5.49
N VAL A 110 -4.39 10.54 5.06
CA VAL A 110 -2.98 10.85 5.33
C VAL A 110 -2.59 12.21 4.73
N GLN A 111 -3.09 12.53 3.53
CA GLN A 111 -2.81 13.80 2.88
C GLN A 111 -3.40 14.97 3.68
N SER A 112 -4.68 14.85 4.09
CA SER A 112 -5.34 15.88 4.90
C SER A 112 -4.67 16.04 6.26
N TRP A 113 -4.32 14.92 6.91
CA TRP A 113 -3.63 14.92 8.20
C TRP A 113 -2.24 15.57 8.11
N LEU A 114 -1.41 15.20 7.12
CA LEU A 114 -0.10 15.82 6.90
C LEU A 114 -0.23 17.32 6.62
N GLY A 115 -1.24 17.74 5.85
CA GLY A 115 -1.54 19.15 5.62
C GLY A 115 -1.79 19.91 6.93
N ALA A 116 -2.67 19.37 7.79
CA ALA A 116 -2.95 19.96 9.10
C ALA A 116 -1.72 19.99 10.01
N CYS A 117 -0.90 18.94 10.04
CA CYS A 117 0.36 18.94 10.78
C CYS A 117 1.31 20.04 10.31
N LYS A 118 1.42 20.25 8.99
CA LYS A 118 2.27 21.32 8.44
C LYS A 118 1.81 22.71 8.88
N GLU A 119 0.50 22.96 8.88
CA GLU A 119 -0.08 24.22 9.34
C GLU A 119 0.17 24.46 10.83
N ASP A 120 -0.02 23.44 11.67
CA ASP A 120 0.21 23.53 13.12
C ASP A 120 1.70 23.77 13.45
N TRP A 121 2.61 23.08 12.76
CA TRP A 121 4.05 23.32 12.91
C TRP A 121 4.42 24.76 12.57
N LEU A 122 3.89 25.31 11.47
CA LEU A 122 4.10 26.71 11.11
C LEU A 122 3.57 27.67 12.18
N PHE A 123 2.37 27.41 12.70
CA PHE A 123 1.75 28.27 13.70
C PHE A 123 2.51 28.28 15.03
N THR A 124 3.03 27.13 15.45
CA THR A 124 3.80 26.97 16.70
C THR A 124 5.25 27.46 16.57
N GLY A 125 5.70 27.81 15.37
CA GLY A 125 7.06 28.28 15.09
C GLY A 125 8.13 27.20 15.21
N ALA A 126 7.75 25.92 15.18
CA ALA A 126 8.70 24.81 15.32
C ALA A 126 9.72 24.75 14.15
N PRO A 127 9.27 24.79 12.88
CA PRO A 127 10.10 25.09 11.72
C PRO A 127 9.93 26.55 11.26
N THR A 128 10.99 27.09 10.64
CA THR A 128 10.87 28.35 9.88
C THR A 128 10.12 28.11 8.57
N GLN A 129 9.52 29.15 7.99
CA GLN A 129 8.86 29.06 6.67
C GLN A 129 9.75 28.39 5.62
N THR A 130 11.04 28.72 5.60
CA THR A 130 12.04 28.13 4.67
C THR A 130 12.20 26.62 4.88
N LYS A 131 12.19 26.15 6.13
CA LYS A 131 12.26 24.70 6.42
C LYS A 131 10.97 23.98 6.02
N MET A 132 9.84 24.68 6.03
CA MET A 132 8.56 24.11 5.61
C MET A 132 8.43 24.00 4.10
N THR A 133 8.99 24.96 3.36
CA THR A 133 9.10 24.86 1.90
C THR A 133 10.02 23.73 1.46
N SER A 134 11.01 23.36 2.29
CA SER A 134 11.90 22.23 2.01
C SER A 134 11.33 20.85 2.39
N LEU A 135 10.12 20.81 2.98
CA LEU A 135 9.38 19.57 3.22
C LEU A 135 8.42 19.35 2.04
N ASN A 136 8.97 18.85 0.95
CA ASN A 136 8.22 18.53 -0.26
C ASN A 136 7.36 17.30 -0.01
N VAL A 137 6.10 17.52 0.37
CA VAL A 137 5.12 16.45 0.54
C VAL A 137 4.52 16.14 -0.82
N VAL A 138 4.63 14.88 -1.25
CA VAL A 138 4.12 14.44 -2.55
C VAL A 138 3.25 13.19 -2.38
N THR A 139 2.17 13.14 -3.14
CA THR A 139 1.27 11.97 -3.24
C THR A 139 1.20 11.51 -4.70
N GLY A 140 0.81 10.26 -4.93
CA GLY A 140 0.62 9.73 -6.29
C GLY A 140 1.91 9.61 -7.11
N ILE A 141 3.04 9.37 -6.44
CA ILE A 141 4.32 9.13 -7.11
C ILE A 141 4.78 7.69 -6.97
N SER A 142 5.35 7.17 -8.04
CA SER A 142 5.98 5.85 -8.08
C SER A 142 7.42 5.94 -7.54
N LEU A 143 7.74 5.10 -6.55
CA LEU A 143 9.08 4.93 -6.01
C LEU A 143 9.70 3.66 -6.56
N GLU A 144 10.89 3.79 -7.15
CA GLU A 144 11.77 2.66 -7.39
C GLU A 144 12.73 2.48 -6.21
N LEU A 145 13.12 1.23 -5.92
CA LEU A 145 13.89 0.88 -4.71
C LEU A 145 15.28 0.28 -5.01
N PRO A 146 16.11 0.89 -5.87
CA PRO A 146 17.23 0.26 -6.60
C PRO A 146 18.36 -0.36 -5.75
N HIS A 147 18.38 -0.11 -4.44
CA HIS A 147 19.41 -0.59 -3.50
C HIS A 147 18.84 -1.41 -2.33
N SER A 148 17.63 -1.94 -2.49
CA SER A 148 16.98 -2.83 -1.49
C SER A 148 16.82 -4.25 -2.06
N LEU A 149 16.38 -5.20 -1.22
CA LEU A 149 15.93 -6.52 -1.70
C LEU A 149 14.75 -6.42 -2.69
N TYR A 150 14.08 -5.27 -2.71
CA TYR A 150 12.98 -4.91 -3.59
C TYR A 150 13.45 -4.05 -4.77
N SER A 151 14.72 -4.16 -5.22
CA SER A 151 15.30 -3.33 -6.29
C SER A 151 14.56 -3.35 -7.62
N SER A 152 13.78 -4.41 -7.87
CA SER A 152 12.96 -4.55 -9.07
C SER A 152 11.48 -4.23 -8.84
N SER A 153 11.10 -3.87 -7.61
CA SER A 153 9.75 -3.45 -7.23
C SER A 153 9.52 -1.97 -7.52
N VAL A 154 8.24 -1.60 -7.63
CA VAL A 154 7.78 -0.21 -7.77
C VAL A 154 6.56 -0.04 -6.88
N LYS A 155 6.47 1.04 -6.11
CA LYS A 155 5.32 1.27 -5.23
C LYS A 155 4.94 2.73 -5.19
N GLU A 156 3.64 3.00 -5.08
CA GLU A 156 3.10 4.32 -4.83
C GLU A 156 2.55 4.43 -3.39
N PRO A 157 3.28 5.07 -2.46
CA PRO A 157 2.77 5.28 -1.11
C PRO A 157 1.57 6.24 -1.07
N ASP A 158 0.76 6.18 -0.01
CA ASP A 158 -0.32 7.15 0.20
C ASP A 158 0.21 8.59 0.21
N ALA A 159 1.31 8.83 0.93
CA ALA A 159 2.07 10.08 0.89
C ALA A 159 3.57 9.89 1.15
N THR A 160 4.38 10.86 0.73
CA THR A 160 5.84 10.86 0.93
C THR A 160 6.35 12.25 1.26
N ILE A 161 7.48 12.33 1.95
CA ILE A 161 8.22 13.59 2.20
C ILE A 161 9.61 13.47 1.59
N PHE A 162 9.93 14.37 0.66
CA PHE A 162 11.29 14.57 0.15
C PHE A 162 11.91 15.80 0.81
N PRO A 163 13.08 15.65 1.45
CA PRO A 163 13.93 16.79 1.76
C PRO A 163 14.47 17.41 0.47
N ASP A 164 14.59 18.74 0.44
CA ASP A 164 15.26 19.43 -0.67
C ASP A 164 16.65 18.83 -0.96
N GLY A 165 16.93 18.58 -2.25
CA GLY A 165 18.20 18.03 -2.72
C GLY A 165 18.32 16.50 -2.65
N TYR A 166 17.27 15.79 -2.25
CA TYR A 166 17.19 14.34 -2.28
C TYR A 166 16.11 13.87 -3.25
N ASP A 167 16.50 13.57 -4.49
CA ASP A 167 15.56 13.11 -5.53
C ASP A 167 15.43 11.58 -5.59
N LEU A 168 16.29 10.85 -4.88
CA LEU A 168 16.41 9.40 -5.05
C LEU A 168 15.52 8.58 -4.11
N ARG A 169 15.23 9.08 -2.89
CA ARG A 169 14.36 8.41 -1.91
C ARG A 169 13.67 9.43 -1.01
N PRO A 170 12.38 9.24 -0.68
CA PRO A 170 11.75 10.05 0.34
C PRO A 170 12.38 9.75 1.70
N ALA A 171 12.47 10.77 2.55
CA ALA A 171 12.87 10.59 3.95
C ALA A 171 11.79 9.83 4.74
N ASN A 172 10.53 10.00 4.33
CA ASN A 172 9.39 9.35 4.95
C ASN A 172 8.40 8.93 3.87
N ALA A 173 7.92 7.70 3.97
CA ALA A 173 6.72 7.23 3.30
C ALA A 173 5.65 6.96 4.36
N PHE A 174 4.39 7.25 4.02
CA PHE A 174 3.24 7.09 4.89
C PHE A 174 2.23 6.19 4.18
N GLU A 175 1.67 5.24 4.93
CA GLU A 175 0.60 4.35 4.50
C GLU A 175 -0.54 4.38 5.54
N ALA A 176 -1.78 4.41 5.06
CA ALA A 176 -2.96 4.48 5.91
C ALA A 176 -3.51 3.07 6.23
N GLY A 177 -3.31 2.60 7.47
CA GLY A 177 -3.82 1.29 7.91
C GLY A 177 -5.35 1.17 8.02
N TRP A 178 -6.12 2.25 7.85
CA TRP A 178 -7.59 2.24 7.97
C TRP A 178 -8.30 1.56 6.80
N SER A 179 -7.58 1.31 5.72
CA SER A 179 -8.13 0.80 4.46
C SER A 179 -7.31 -0.39 3.93
N GLU A 180 -6.55 -1.04 4.82
CA GLU A 180 -5.72 -2.20 4.52
C GLU A 180 -5.82 -3.26 5.62
N THR A 181 -5.43 -4.48 5.28
CA THR A 181 -5.22 -5.54 6.27
C THR A 181 -3.90 -5.28 7.01
N ALA A 182 -3.77 -5.81 8.23
CA ALA A 182 -2.51 -5.74 8.97
C ALA A 182 -1.34 -6.33 8.15
N ASP A 183 -1.54 -7.51 7.55
CA ASP A 183 -0.54 -8.16 6.71
C ASP A 183 -0.18 -7.33 5.48
N GLY A 184 -1.15 -6.61 4.90
CA GLY A 184 -0.92 -5.72 3.77
C GLY A 184 -0.05 -4.51 4.15
N LEU A 185 -0.34 -3.92 5.31
CA LEU A 185 0.44 -2.81 5.84
C LEU A 185 1.87 -3.24 6.22
N ASP A 186 2.03 -4.43 6.79
CA ASP A 186 3.34 -4.99 7.12
C ASP A 186 4.17 -5.26 5.85
N ALA A 187 3.55 -5.82 4.80
CA ALA A 187 4.21 -6.04 3.51
C ALA A 187 4.60 -4.71 2.83
N ASP A 188 3.77 -3.68 2.97
CA ASP A 188 4.06 -2.34 2.45
C ASP A 188 5.22 -1.68 3.22
N ALA A 189 5.26 -1.82 4.55
CA ALA A 189 6.36 -1.36 5.38
C ALA A 189 7.67 -2.09 5.07
N GLU A 190 7.64 -3.42 4.93
CA GLU A 190 8.82 -4.23 4.57
C GLU A 190 9.41 -3.80 3.22
N MET A 191 8.56 -3.44 2.26
CA MET A 191 9.01 -2.96 0.95
C MET A 191 9.66 -1.57 1.02
N LEU A 192 9.11 -0.67 1.85
CA LEU A 192 9.52 0.75 1.89
C LEU A 192 10.71 1.05 2.81
N LEU A 193 11.13 0.10 3.66
CA LEU A 193 12.24 0.23 4.62
C LEU A 193 13.52 -0.48 4.16
#